data_AF-A0A2C9ST11-F1
#
_entry.id   AF-A0A2C9ST11-F1
#
_cell.length_a   1.000
_cell.length_b   1.000
_cell.length_c   1.000
_cell.angle_alpha   90.00
_cell.angle_beta   90.00
_cell.angle_gamma   90.00
#
_symmetry.space_group_name_H-M   'P 1'
#
loop_
_entity.id
_entity.type
_entity.pdbx_description
1 polymer ?
#
loop_
_entity_poly.entity_id
_entity_poly.type
_entity_poly.pdbx_seq_one_letter_code
_entity_poly.pdbx_strand_id
1 'polypeptide(L)'
;MAAPAAADTDPAPPFIDHVKWVDWGDLKSLRVYPTAAGRQAGAQLLKPPSEIDEAWGEVLALAPDADLPGMRAQFVCHFRFAEFGAPGKTSWNLEPWRPVVDDNTMTETGCNPGGLEEPF
;
A
#
# COMPACT_ATOMS: atom_id res chain seq x y z
N MET A 1 -15.73 -36.78 -15.39
CA MET A 1 -14.47 -36.03 -15.40
C MET A 1 -14.56 -34.98 -14.31
N ALA A 2 -13.68 -35.02 -13.30
CA ALA A 2 -13.63 -34.01 -12.25
C ALA A 2 -12.74 -32.85 -12.72
N ALA A 3 -13.22 -31.62 -12.61
CA ALA A 3 -12.41 -30.43 -12.84
C ALA A 3 -11.32 -30.36 -11.75
N PRO A 4 -10.09 -29.93 -12.06
CA PRO A 4 -9.11 -29.66 -11.02
C PRO A 4 -9.64 -28.55 -10.11
N ALA A 5 -9.56 -28.75 -8.80
CA ALA A 5 -9.72 -27.66 -7.85
C ALA A 5 -8.61 -26.66 -8.14
N ALA A 6 -8.97 -25.41 -8.46
CA ALA A 6 -8.01 -24.31 -8.33
C ALA A 6 -7.59 -24.32 -6.86
N ALA A 7 -6.33 -24.59 -6.56
CA ALA A 7 -5.82 -24.27 -5.25
C ALA A 7 -5.93 -22.74 -5.15
N ASP A 8 -6.82 -22.26 -4.28
CA ASP A 8 -6.72 -20.91 -3.75
C ASP A 8 -5.39 -20.87 -3.00
N THR A 9 -4.30 -20.59 -3.73
CA THR A 9 -3.01 -20.36 -3.10
C THR A 9 -3.11 -18.99 -2.49
N ASP A 10 -3.19 -18.94 -1.15
CA ASP A 10 -3.03 -17.70 -0.41
C ASP A 10 -1.77 -16.97 -0.95
N PRO A 11 -1.89 -15.67 -1.24
CA PRO A 11 -0.78 -14.89 -1.75
C PRO A 11 0.37 -14.92 -0.74
N ALA A 12 1.57 -15.23 -1.23
CA ALA A 12 2.77 -15.29 -0.42
C ALA A 12 3.71 -14.11 -0.76
N PRO A 13 4.50 -13.62 0.21
CA PRO A 13 5.49 -12.58 -0.04
C PRO A 13 6.58 -13.03 -1.04
N PRO A 14 7.26 -12.10 -1.72
CA PRO A 14 7.21 -10.66 -1.49
C PRO A 14 5.94 -10.00 -2.04
N PHE A 15 5.36 -9.10 -1.25
CA PHE A 15 4.21 -8.29 -1.61
C PHE A 15 4.60 -6.98 -2.31
N ILE A 16 5.80 -6.47 -2.05
CA ILE A 16 6.35 -5.22 -2.57
C ILE A 16 7.50 -5.54 -3.52
N ASP A 17 7.40 -5.05 -4.75
CA ASP A 17 8.43 -5.24 -5.77
C ASP A 17 9.60 -4.28 -5.54
N HIS A 18 9.28 -2.99 -5.48
CA HIS A 18 10.25 -1.95 -5.18
C HIS A 18 9.56 -0.71 -4.62
N VAL A 19 10.36 0.22 -4.11
CA VAL A 19 9.93 1.56 -3.71
C VAL A 19 10.83 2.61 -4.35
N LYS A 20 10.32 3.82 -4.54
CA LYS A 20 11.08 4.92 -5.12
C LYS A 20 10.68 6.25 -4.50
N TRP A 21 11.63 6.90 -3.84
CA TRP A 21 11.51 8.32 -3.50
C TRP A 21 11.50 9.17 -4.76
N VAL A 22 10.50 10.05 -4.87
CA VAL A 22 10.36 11.02 -5.95
C VAL A 22 10.15 12.43 -5.38
N ASP A 23 10.48 13.42 -6.20
CA ASP A 23 10.11 14.81 -5.95
C ASP A 23 8.76 15.11 -6.62
N TRP A 24 7.85 15.70 -5.86
CA TRP A 24 6.58 16.25 -6.34
C TRP A 24 6.51 17.73 -5.99
N GLY A 25 6.99 18.57 -6.91
CA GLY A 25 7.31 19.97 -6.59
C GLY A 25 8.47 20.03 -5.59
N ASP A 26 8.29 20.77 -4.49
CA ASP A 26 9.26 20.87 -3.39
C ASP A 26 9.09 19.77 -2.32
N LEU A 27 8.13 18.86 -2.52
CA LEU A 27 7.77 17.82 -1.57
C LEU A 27 8.34 16.46 -1.98
N LYS A 28 8.58 15.59 -1.00
CA LYS A 28 8.97 14.19 -1.24
C LYS A 28 7.76 13.27 -1.19
N SER A 29 7.75 12.25 -2.03
CA SER A 29 6.81 11.15 -1.98
C SER A 29 7.53 9.82 -2.18
N LEU A 30 7.17 8.81 -1.40
CA LEU A 30 7.62 7.44 -1.58
C LEU A 30 6.56 6.68 -2.38
N ARG A 31 6.86 6.36 -3.63
CA ARG A 31 6.03 5.47 -4.47
C ARG A 31 6.34 4.02 -4.12
N VAL A 32 5.33 3.27 -3.71
CA VAL A 32 5.39 1.84 -3.42
C VAL A 32 4.75 1.04 -4.55
N TYR A 33 5.47 0.08 -5.12
CA TYR A 33 5.02 -0.71 -6.26
C TYR A 33 4.74 -2.16 -5.80
N PRO A 34 3.49 -2.63 -5.80
CA PRO A 34 3.17 -3.98 -5.36
C PRO A 34 3.49 -5.02 -6.43
N THR A 35 3.90 -6.22 -6.00
CA THR A 35 4.02 -7.41 -6.86
C THR A 35 2.62 -7.92 -7.26
N ALA A 36 2.57 -8.91 -8.16
CA ALA A 36 1.31 -9.60 -8.46
C ALA A 36 0.71 -10.27 -7.21
N ALA A 37 1.54 -10.84 -6.33
CA ALA A 37 1.09 -11.42 -5.07
C ALA A 37 0.58 -10.35 -4.10
N GLY A 38 1.27 -9.20 -4.00
CA GLY A 38 0.82 -8.06 -3.19
C GLY A 38 -0.53 -7.50 -3.65
N ARG A 39 -0.78 -7.48 -4.96
CA ARG A 39 -2.10 -7.10 -5.50
C ARG A 39 -3.18 -8.13 -5.15
N GLN A 40 -2.87 -9.42 -5.23
CA GLN A 40 -3.79 -10.49 -4.82
C GLN A 40 -4.12 -10.38 -3.32
N ALA A 41 -3.11 -10.19 -2.46
CA ALA A 41 -3.30 -9.93 -1.03
C ALA A 41 -4.15 -8.68 -0.78
N GLY A 42 -3.85 -7.58 -1.50
CA GLY A 42 -4.59 -6.32 -1.49
C GLY A 42 -6.05 -6.46 -1.92
N ALA A 43 -6.39 -7.42 -2.78
CA ALA A 43 -7.75 -7.67 -3.26
C ALA A 43 -8.60 -8.62 -2.38
N GLN A 44 -8.01 -9.27 -1.37
CA GLN A 44 -8.76 -10.16 -0.46
C GLN A 44 -9.69 -9.36 0.48
N LEU A 45 -10.94 -9.81 0.64
CA LEU A 45 -11.90 -9.19 1.58
C LEU A 45 -11.50 -9.38 3.05
N LEU A 46 -10.96 -10.55 3.41
CA LEU A 46 -10.58 -10.92 4.77
C LEU A 46 -9.06 -11.19 4.85
N LYS A 47 -8.25 -10.18 4.52
CA LYS A 47 -6.79 -10.29 4.63
C LYS A 47 -6.33 -10.30 6.10
N PRO A 48 -5.41 -11.19 6.50
CA PRO A 48 -4.89 -11.23 7.86
C PRO A 48 -4.03 -9.98 8.15
N PRO A 49 -4.07 -9.42 9.38
CA PRO A 49 -3.22 -8.28 9.75
C PRO A 49 -1.71 -8.53 9.55
N SER A 50 -1.28 -9.79 9.65
CA SER A 50 0.11 -10.19 9.45
C SER A 50 0.63 -9.93 8.03
N GLU A 51 -0.22 -9.98 7.00
CA GLU A 51 0.21 -9.65 5.63
C GLU A 51 0.51 -8.17 5.48
N ILE A 52 -0.25 -7.30 6.17
CA ILE A 52 0.00 -5.86 6.17
C ILE A 52 1.31 -5.56 6.90
N ASP A 53 1.56 -6.22 8.03
CA ASP A 53 2.80 -6.06 8.79
C ASP A 53 4.02 -6.58 8.00
N GLU A 54 3.90 -7.72 7.32
CA GLU A 54 4.93 -8.26 6.42
C GLU A 54 5.22 -7.28 5.28
N ALA A 55 4.18 -6.82 4.57
CA ALA A 55 4.35 -5.90 3.45
C ALA A 55 4.93 -4.54 3.88
N TRP A 56 4.60 -4.05 5.08
CA TRP A 56 5.23 -2.86 5.64
C TRP A 56 6.72 -3.12 5.99
N GLY A 57 7.04 -4.29 6.51
CA GLY A 57 8.41 -4.73 6.73
C GLY A 57 9.24 -4.75 5.44
N GLU A 58 8.66 -5.23 4.34
CA GLU A 58 9.30 -5.19 3.02
C GLU A 58 9.55 -3.75 2.53
N VAL A 59 8.59 -2.83 2.73
CA VAL A 59 8.81 -1.39 2.44
C VAL A 59 10.00 -0.85 3.21
N LEU A 60 10.10 -1.12 4.51
CA LEU A 60 11.20 -0.65 5.35
C LEU A 60 12.54 -1.31 5.02
N ALA A 61 12.53 -2.55 4.53
CA ALA A 61 13.74 -3.20 4.04
C ALA A 61 14.28 -2.52 2.77
N LEU A 62 13.38 -1.99 1.92
CA LEU A 62 13.72 -1.31 0.67
C LEU A 62 14.01 0.19 0.85
N ALA A 63 13.33 0.85 1.80
CA ALA A 63 13.53 2.25 2.19
C ALA A 63 13.55 2.39 3.73
N PRO A 64 14.72 2.18 4.37
CA PRO A 64 14.83 2.22 5.83
C PRO A 64 14.51 3.58 6.47
N ASP A 65 14.50 4.64 5.67
CA ASP A 65 14.16 6.01 6.08
C ASP A 65 12.66 6.34 5.93
N ALA A 66 11.83 5.39 5.52
CA ALA A 66 10.40 5.58 5.29
C ALA A 66 9.54 5.57 6.57
N ASP A 67 10.08 5.21 7.74
CA ASP A 67 9.37 5.18 9.02
C ASP A 67 9.20 6.60 9.63
N LEU A 68 8.64 7.50 8.82
CA LEU A 68 8.31 8.87 9.20
C LEU A 68 6.86 8.93 9.70
N PRO A 69 6.49 9.93 10.52
CA PRO A 69 5.14 10.08 11.05
C PRO A 69 4.06 9.98 9.95
N GLY A 70 3.06 9.12 10.16
CA GLY A 70 1.94 8.93 9.25
C GLY A 70 2.17 8.00 8.06
N MET A 71 3.42 7.67 7.70
CA MET A 71 3.72 6.84 6.52
C MET A 71 3.12 5.44 6.61
N ARG A 72 3.26 4.76 7.75
CA ARG A 72 2.66 3.44 7.97
C ARG A 72 1.14 3.48 7.87
N ALA A 73 0.49 4.53 8.37
CA ALA A 73 -0.97 4.65 8.35
C ALA A 73 -1.49 4.83 6.91
N GLN A 74 -0.81 5.65 6.10
CA GLN A 74 -1.08 5.78 4.66
C GLN A 74 -0.92 4.41 3.96
N PHE A 75 0.17 3.69 4.24
CA PHE A 75 0.44 2.37 3.66
C PHE A 75 -0.64 1.35 4.01
N VAL A 76 -1.01 1.24 5.28
CA VAL A 76 -2.05 0.33 5.76
C VAL A 76 -3.38 0.63 5.05
N CYS A 77 -3.73 1.91 4.88
CA CYS A 77 -4.92 2.31 4.15
C CYS A 77 -4.85 1.88 2.68
N HIS A 78 -3.73 2.13 2.01
CA HIS A 78 -3.53 1.71 0.62
C HIS A 78 -3.60 0.19 0.44
N PHE A 79 -2.90 -0.58 1.26
CA PHE A 79 -2.91 -2.04 1.20
C PHE A 79 -4.33 -2.62 1.42
N ARG A 80 -5.14 -1.95 2.26
CA ARG A 80 -6.53 -2.37 2.52
C ARG A 80 -7.48 -2.02 1.39
N PHE A 81 -7.33 -0.84 0.77
CA PHE A 81 -8.41 -0.26 -0.03
C PHE A 81 -8.05 0.06 -1.49
N ALA A 82 -6.77 0.16 -1.86
CA ALA A 82 -6.38 0.60 -3.19
C ALA A 82 -6.92 -0.33 -4.29
N GLU A 83 -6.82 -1.65 -4.11
CA GLU A 83 -7.33 -2.62 -5.09
C GLU A 83 -8.86 -2.70 -5.14
N PHE A 84 -9.58 -2.12 -4.17
CA PHE A 84 -11.04 -2.00 -4.22
C PHE A 84 -11.49 -0.67 -4.85
N GLY A 85 -10.85 0.43 -4.49
CA GLY A 85 -11.22 1.78 -4.94
C GLY A 85 -10.68 2.13 -6.33
N ALA A 86 -9.47 1.67 -6.65
CA ALA A 86 -8.81 1.92 -7.94
C ALA A 86 -7.89 0.73 -8.30
N PRO A 87 -8.48 -0.40 -8.74
CA PRO A 87 -7.74 -1.63 -9.05
C PRO A 87 -6.60 -1.39 -10.04
N GLY A 88 -5.44 -1.98 -9.78
CA GLY A 88 -4.31 -1.90 -10.70
C GLY A 88 -3.57 -0.56 -10.75
N LYS A 89 -3.78 0.35 -9.78
CA LYS A 89 -2.93 1.55 -9.61
C LYS A 89 -1.45 1.18 -9.69
N THR A 90 -0.68 1.97 -10.44
CA THR A 90 0.74 1.67 -10.69
C THR A 90 1.55 1.67 -9.40
N SER A 91 1.34 2.68 -8.56
CA SER A 91 1.98 2.82 -7.25
C SER A 91 0.99 3.30 -6.18
N TRP A 92 1.36 3.09 -4.92
CA TRP A 92 0.74 3.71 -3.76
C TRP A 92 1.72 4.73 -3.18
N ASN A 93 1.28 5.97 -3.01
CA ASN A 93 2.14 7.01 -2.50
C ASN A 93 2.06 7.12 -0.99
N LEU A 94 3.22 7.30 -0.39
CA LEU A 94 3.35 7.64 1.02
C LEU A 94 4.08 8.99 1.12
N GLU A 95 3.40 9.97 1.70
CA GLU A 95 3.80 11.36 1.65
C GLU A 95 4.02 11.88 3.08
N PRO A 96 5.27 12.10 3.52
CA PRO A 96 5.59 12.38 4.92
C PRO A 96 5.16 13.78 5.40
N TRP A 97 4.76 14.65 4.47
CA TRP A 97 4.28 16.00 4.73
C TRP A 97 2.75 16.04 4.96
N ARG A 98 2.05 14.92 4.73
CA ARG A 98 0.63 14.77 5.02
C ARG A 98 0.39 14.84 6.54
N PRO A 99 -0.73 15.44 7.00
CA PRO A 99 -1.04 15.47 8.42
C PRO A 99 -1.24 14.05 8.97
N VAL A 100 -0.77 13.82 10.20
CA VAL A 100 -1.08 12.60 10.95
C VAL A 100 -2.51 12.72 11.46
N VAL A 101 -3.37 11.79 11.06
CA VAL A 101 -4.81 11.75 11.38
C VAL A 101 -5.18 10.36 11.89
N ASP A 102 -6.37 10.23 12.46
CA ASP A 102 -6.94 8.92 12.84
C ASP A 102 -7.31 8.07 11.60
N ASP A 103 -7.47 6.76 11.81
CA ASP A 103 -7.76 5.78 10.75
C ASP A 103 -9.04 6.09 9.95
N ASN A 104 -10.06 6.67 10.60
CA ASN A 104 -11.31 7.02 9.93
C ASN A 104 -11.08 8.18 8.96
N THR A 105 -10.46 9.25 9.46
CA THR A 105 -10.07 10.40 8.62
C THR A 105 -9.13 9.99 7.48
N MET A 106 -8.16 9.09 7.73
CA MET A 106 -7.26 8.54 6.71
C MET A 106 -8.03 7.86 5.57
N THR A 107 -9.04 7.05 5.92
CA THR A 107 -9.85 6.33 4.93
C THR A 107 -10.80 7.26 4.17
N GLU A 108 -11.48 8.17 4.88
CA GLU A 108 -12.40 9.16 4.28
C GLU A 108 -11.72 10.11 3.29
N THR A 109 -10.41 10.31 3.45
CA THR A 109 -9.60 11.19 2.59
C THR A 109 -8.82 10.42 1.53
N GLY A 110 -9.12 9.14 1.29
CA GLY A 110 -8.51 8.38 0.19
C GLY A 110 -7.08 7.91 0.45
N CYS A 111 -6.71 7.71 1.71
CA CYS A 111 -5.40 7.26 2.19
C CYS A 111 -4.26 8.29 2.15
N ASN A 112 -4.47 9.48 1.55
CA ASN A 112 -3.51 10.59 1.53
C ASN A 112 -4.18 11.91 1.98
N PRO A 113 -4.30 12.17 3.31
CA PRO A 113 -5.09 13.28 3.85
C PRO A 113 -4.54 14.67 3.52
N GLY A 114 -5.37 15.71 3.48
CA GLY A 114 -4.85 17.10 3.41
C GLY A 114 -4.71 17.71 2.01
N GLY A 115 -5.45 17.22 1.02
CA GLY A 115 -5.67 17.92 -0.25
C GLY A 115 -5.03 17.24 -1.46
N LEU A 116 -4.63 18.06 -2.46
CA LEU A 116 -4.19 17.63 -3.79
C LEU A 116 -3.37 16.34 -3.76
N GLU A 117 -3.78 15.36 -4.55
CA GLU A 117 -3.06 14.10 -4.68
C GLU A 117 -2.10 14.16 -5.87
N GLU A 118 -0.91 13.58 -5.70
CA GLU A 118 -0.09 13.20 -6.84
C GLU A 118 -0.86 12.11 -7.63
N PRO A 119 -0.94 12.14 -8.97
CA PRO A 119 -1.59 11.06 -9.73
C PRO A 119 -0.75 9.76 -9.73
N PHE A 120 -1.42 8.59 -9.63
CA PHE A 120 -0.81 7.24 -9.75
C PHE A 120 -1.55 6.35 -10.74
#